data_AF-A0A955BAI9-F1
#
_entry.id   AF-A0A955BAI9-F1
#
_cell.length_a   1.000
_cell.length_b   1.000
_cell.length_c   1.000
_cell.angle_alpha   90.00
_cell.angle_beta   90.00
_cell.angle_gamma   90.00
#
_symmetry.space_group_name_H-M   'P 1'
#
loop_
_entity.id
_entity.type
_entity.pdbx_description
1 polymer ?
#
loop_
_entity_poly.entity_id
_entity_poly.type
_entity_poly.pdbx_seq_one_letter_code
_entity_poly.pdbx_strand_id
1 'polypeptide(L)'
;MNKLFEFIPWMKRQSIMDELICRIAKRSQNAVWQRVEQHCMTMCPAEARGYIRVRAASVVSREMNVAMVSKPELSREQSQIFEATLDRVVRSILAHVRALHIQPVRARAA
;
A
#
# COMPACT_ATOMS: atom_id res chain seq x y z
N MET A 1 31.03 -23.58 -23.05
CA MET A 1 29.77 -22.87 -23.39
C MET A 1 28.85 -22.89 -22.18
N ASN A 2 28.87 -21.84 -21.34
CA ASN A 2 28.01 -21.72 -20.16
C ASN A 2 26.80 -20.85 -20.48
N LYS A 3 25.70 -21.47 -20.92
CA LYS A 3 24.40 -20.82 -21.17
C LYS A 3 23.54 -20.62 -19.90
N LEU A 4 24.15 -20.67 -18.72
CA LEU A 4 23.46 -20.56 -17.42
C LEU A 4 23.43 -19.15 -16.82
N PHE A 5 24.13 -18.18 -17.44
CA PHE A 5 24.21 -16.79 -16.97
C PHE A 5 23.39 -15.78 -17.77
N GLU A 6 22.60 -16.21 -18.77
CA GLU A 6 21.55 -15.37 -19.38
C GLU A 6 20.31 -15.27 -18.46
N PHE A 7 20.56 -15.16 -17.15
CA PHE A 7 19.55 -15.21 -16.13
C PHE A 7 18.83 -13.85 -16.01
N ILE A 8 17.88 -13.67 -16.92
CA ILE A 8 16.54 -13.16 -16.65
C ILE A 8 16.34 -11.64 -16.37
N PRO A 9 16.38 -10.78 -17.41
CA PRO A 9 16.01 -9.36 -17.33
C PRO A 9 14.62 -9.08 -16.72
N TRP A 10 13.64 -9.99 -16.88
CA TRP A 10 12.29 -9.82 -16.34
C TRP A 10 12.23 -9.92 -14.81
N MET A 11 13.13 -10.66 -14.16
CA MET A 11 13.22 -10.71 -12.69
C MET A 11 13.73 -9.39 -12.11
N LYS A 12 14.72 -8.77 -12.76
CA LYS A 12 15.24 -7.47 -12.34
C LYS A 12 14.15 -6.40 -12.43
N ARG A 13 13.35 -6.43 -13.49
CA ARG A 13 12.23 -5.50 -13.67
C ARG A 13 11.14 -5.68 -12.62
N GLN A 14 10.74 -6.92 -12.35
CA GLN A 14 9.77 -7.22 -11.29
C GLN A 14 10.27 -6.79 -9.91
N SER A 15 11.54 -7.04 -9.59
CA SER A 15 12.16 -6.63 -8.33
C SER A 15 12.13 -5.10 -8.13
N ILE A 16 12.45 -4.32 -9.18
CA ILE A 16 12.37 -2.85 -9.13
C ILE A 16 10.93 -2.38 -8.89
N MET A 17 9.94 -3.02 -9.54
CA MET A 17 8.53 -2.71 -9.32
C MET A 17 8.11 -3.02 -7.89
N ASP A 18 8.49 -4.18 -7.36
CA ASP A 18 8.14 -4.60 -6.01
C ASP A 18 8.76 -3.67 -4.95
N GLU A 19 10.01 -3.25 -5.15
CA GLU A 19 10.68 -2.27 -4.29
C GLU A 19 9.94 -0.92 -4.32
N LEU A 20 9.57 -0.45 -5.52
CA LEU A 20 8.82 0.79 -5.69
C LEU A 20 7.45 0.71 -4.99
N ILE A 21 6.70 -0.38 -5.19
CA ILE A 21 5.42 -0.64 -4.54
C ILE A 21 5.57 -0.61 -3.01
N CYS A 22 6.58 -1.31 -2.47
CA CYS A 22 6.84 -1.33 -1.04
C CYS A 22 7.13 0.06 -0.47
N ARG A 23 7.95 0.84 -1.19
CA ARG A 23 8.33 2.19 -0.80
C ARG A 23 7.14 3.15 -0.81
N ILE A 24 6.33 3.15 -1.89
CA ILE A 24 5.13 3.99 -1.98
C ILE A 24 4.13 3.59 -0.89
N ALA A 25 3.91 2.29 -0.69
CA ALA A 25 3.00 1.79 0.34
C ALA A 25 3.41 2.26 1.74
N LYS A 26 4.70 2.13 2.09
CA LYS A 26 5.22 2.57 3.40
C LYS A 26 5.03 4.07 3.62
N ARG A 27 5.29 4.90 2.60
CA ARG A 27 5.07 6.36 2.68
C ARG A 27 3.59 6.72 2.82
N SER A 28 2.71 5.96 2.16
CA SER A 28 1.28 6.21 2.15
C SER A 28 0.59 5.85 3.47
N GLN A 29 1.10 4.85 4.21
CA GLN A 29 0.42 4.27 5.38
C GLN A 29 -0.01 5.30 6.42
N ASN A 30 0.91 6.17 6.88
CA ASN A 30 0.59 7.14 7.92
C ASN A 30 -0.47 8.16 7.46
N ALA A 31 -0.34 8.67 6.24
CA ALA A 31 -1.28 9.63 5.68
C ALA A 31 -2.66 9.01 5.44
N VAL A 32 -2.72 7.72 5.07
CA VAL A 32 -3.99 7.00 4.98
C VAL A 32 -4.58 6.78 6.36
N TRP A 33 -3.77 6.36 7.34
CA TRP A 33 -4.23 6.13 8.71
C TRP A 33 -4.89 7.38 9.32
N GLN A 34 -4.22 8.53 9.25
CA GLN A 34 -4.74 9.81 9.73
C GLN A 34 -6.09 10.20 9.10
N ARG A 35 -6.36 9.75 7.87
CA ARG A 35 -7.63 10.04 7.18
C ARG A 35 -8.76 9.09 7.57
N VAL A 36 -8.44 7.91 8.09
CA VAL A 36 -9.44 6.84 8.27
C VAL A 36 -9.67 6.44 9.72
N GLU A 37 -8.73 6.71 10.62
CA GLU A 37 -8.78 6.27 12.02
C GLU A 37 -10.09 6.64 12.73
N GLN A 38 -10.59 7.86 12.51
CA GLN A 38 -11.79 8.36 13.18
C GLN A 38 -13.08 7.64 12.77
N HIS A 39 -13.10 7.03 11.58
CA HIS A 39 -14.30 6.45 10.99
C HIS A 39 -14.28 4.92 10.97
N CYS A 40 -13.10 4.33 10.73
CA CYS A 40 -13.00 2.87 10.57
C CYS A 40 -13.29 2.09 11.86
N MET A 41 -13.17 2.72 13.03
CA MET A 41 -13.40 2.04 14.31
C MET A 41 -14.87 1.67 14.55
N THR A 42 -15.81 2.38 13.92
CA THR A 42 -17.26 2.19 14.12
C THR A 42 -17.93 1.48 12.94
N MET A 43 -17.18 1.16 11.88
CA MET A 43 -17.68 0.55 10.66
C MET A 43 -17.62 -0.98 10.74
N CYS A 44 -18.54 -1.66 10.06
CA CYS A 44 -18.37 -3.09 9.83
C CYS A 44 -17.17 -3.35 8.88
N PRO A 45 -16.60 -4.57 8.85
CA PRO A 45 -15.41 -4.86 8.05
C PRO A 45 -15.54 -4.56 6.54
N ALA A 46 -16.73 -4.75 5.97
CA ALA A 46 -16.97 -4.48 4.55
C ALA A 46 -16.99 -2.97 4.26
N GLU A 47 -17.67 -2.19 5.11
CA GLU A 47 -17.71 -0.73 5.03
C GLU A 47 -16.32 -0.12 5.23
N ALA A 48 -15.60 -0.56 6.27
CA ALA A 48 -14.25 -0.11 6.54
C ALA A 48 -13.33 -0.36 5.33
N ARG A 49 -13.41 -1.54 4.69
CA ARG A 49 -12.63 -1.84 3.48
C ARG A 49 -12.94 -0.87 2.34
N GLY A 50 -14.22 -0.63 2.05
CA GLY A 50 -14.64 0.30 1.00
C GLY A 50 -14.15 1.73 1.28
N TYR A 51 -14.35 2.19 2.51
CA TYR A 51 -13.94 3.50 2.97
C TYR A 51 -12.41 3.70 2.86
N ILE A 52 -11.63 2.74 3.39
CA ILE A 52 -10.16 2.77 3.32
C ILE A 52 -9.69 2.80 1.86
N ARG A 53 -10.26 1.98 0.97
CA ARG A 53 -9.85 1.93 -0.44
C ARG A 53 -10.01 3.28 -1.13
N VAL A 54 -11.16 3.95 -0.94
CA VAL A 54 -11.42 5.26 -1.53
C VAL A 54 -10.43 6.31 -0.99
N ARG A 55 -10.20 6.35 0.32
CA ARG A 55 -9.27 7.32 0.92
C ARG A 55 -7.82 7.05 0.53
N ALA A 56 -7.42 5.78 0.46
CA ALA A 56 -6.09 5.35 0.08
C ALA A 56 -5.76 5.68 -1.37
N ALA A 57 -6.70 5.54 -2.30
CA ALA A 57 -6.48 5.82 -3.73
C ALA A 57 -5.90 7.22 -3.97
N SER A 58 -6.45 8.24 -3.30
CA SER A 58 -5.96 9.62 -3.43
C SER A 58 -4.55 9.83 -2.86
N VAL A 59 -4.19 9.16 -1.76
CA VAL A 59 -2.85 9.24 -1.16
C VAL A 59 -1.85 8.52 -2.05
N VAL A 60 -2.18 7.30 -2.47
CA VAL A 60 -1.33 6.46 -3.33
C VAL A 60 -1.06 7.16 -4.66
N SER A 61 -2.08 7.77 -5.29
CA SER A 61 -1.91 8.53 -6.53
C SER A 61 -0.90 9.67 -6.36
N ARG A 62 -0.99 10.43 -5.26
CA ARG A 62 -0.03 11.51 -4.96
C ARG A 62 1.39 10.98 -4.77
N GLU A 63 1.58 9.99 -3.90
CA GLU A 63 2.91 9.43 -3.61
C GLU A 63 3.52 8.75 -4.84
N MET A 64 2.69 8.12 -5.67
CA MET A 64 3.10 7.51 -6.92
C MET A 64 3.55 8.57 -7.93
N ASN A 65 2.83 9.68 -8.09
CA ASN A 65 3.26 10.77 -8.98
C ASN A 65 4.66 11.26 -8.61
N VAL A 66 4.95 11.43 -7.32
CA VAL A 66 6.30 11.82 -6.85
C VAL A 66 7.33 10.74 -7.17
N ALA A 67 7.02 9.48 -6.92
CA ALA A 67 7.98 8.39 -7.11
C ALA A 67 8.28 8.11 -8.60
N MET A 68 7.27 8.25 -9.47
CA MET A 68 7.37 7.97 -10.91
C MET A 68 8.19 9.00 -11.67
N VAL A 69 8.36 10.23 -11.16
CA VAL A 69 9.27 11.23 -11.75
C VAL A 69 10.70 10.67 -11.88
N SER A 70 11.13 9.86 -10.91
CA SER A 70 12.45 9.23 -10.91
C SER A 70 12.53 7.90 -11.68
N LYS A 71 11.42 7.45 -12.28
CA LYS A 71 11.27 6.11 -12.88
C LYS A 71 10.48 6.12 -14.21
N PRO A 72 10.88 6.93 -15.21
CA PRO A 72 10.17 6.99 -16.50
C PRO A 72 10.11 5.63 -17.23
N GLU A 73 11.06 4.73 -16.99
CA GLU A 73 11.14 3.39 -17.55
C GLU A 73 10.00 2.44 -17.12
N LEU A 74 9.23 2.82 -16.09
CA LEU A 74 8.09 2.07 -15.57
C LEU A 74 6.73 2.68 -15.98
N SER A 75 6.71 3.62 -16.93
CA SER A 75 5.50 4.30 -17.37
C SER A 75 4.38 3.36 -17.82
N ARG A 76 4.72 2.24 -18.47
CA ARG A 76 3.76 1.24 -18.93
C ARG A 76 3.13 0.44 -17.79
N GLU A 77 3.82 0.32 -16.66
CA GLU A 77 3.41 -0.44 -15.49
C GLU A 77 2.69 0.42 -14.44
N GLN A 78 2.49 1.71 -14.72
CA GLN A 78 1.90 2.65 -13.76
C GLN A 78 0.59 2.13 -13.14
N SER A 79 -0.37 1.70 -13.96
CA SER A 79 -1.64 1.18 -13.46
C SER A 79 -1.46 -0.08 -12.59
N GLN A 80 -0.51 -0.94 -12.94
CA GLN A 80 -0.21 -2.14 -12.17
C GLN A 80 0.45 -1.79 -10.82
N ILE A 81 1.40 -0.86 -10.82
CA ILE A 81 2.05 -0.34 -9.61
C ILE A 81 1.02 0.33 -8.71
N PHE A 82 0.10 1.12 -9.27
CA PHE A 82 -0.97 1.78 -8.55
C PHE A 82 -1.87 0.76 -7.83
N GLU A 83 -2.43 -0.21 -8.56
CA GLU A 83 -3.35 -1.21 -7.97
C GLU A 83 -2.66 -2.09 -6.94
N ALA A 84 -1.42 -2.53 -7.21
CA ALA A 84 -0.65 -3.34 -6.26
C ALA A 84 -0.31 -2.54 -4.98
N THR A 85 0.04 -1.26 -5.12
CA THR A 85 0.28 -0.37 -3.98
C THR A 85 -1.00 -0.13 -3.19
N LEU A 86 -2.11 0.15 -3.88
CA LEU A 86 -3.41 0.38 -3.25
C LEU A 86 -3.85 -0.84 -2.45
N ASP A 87 -3.79 -2.05 -3.04
CA ASP A 87 -4.15 -3.29 -2.34
C ASP A 87 -3.26 -3.51 -1.11
N ARG A 88 -1.95 -3.30 -1.24
CA ARG A 88 -1.00 -3.43 -0.12
C ARG A 88 -1.32 -2.46 1.02
N VAL A 89 -1.60 -1.20 0.71
CA VAL A 89 -1.97 -0.19 1.71
C VAL A 89 -3.29 -0.55 2.38
N VAL A 90 -4.33 -0.90 1.61
CA VAL A 90 -5.64 -1.28 2.14
C VAL A 90 -5.53 -2.48 3.09
N ARG A 91 -4.79 -3.53 2.70
CA ARG A 91 -4.55 -4.70 3.56
C ARG A 91 -3.83 -4.34 4.85
N SER A 92 -2.79 -3.50 4.76
CA SER A 92 -2.02 -3.06 5.91
C SER A 92 -2.88 -2.27 6.91
N ILE A 93 -3.70 -1.35 6.43
CA ILE A 93 -4.57 -0.53 7.28
C ILE A 93 -5.69 -1.38 7.87
N LEU A 94 -6.30 -2.29 7.11
CA LEU A 94 -7.29 -3.23 7.64
C LEU A 94 -6.73 -4.13 8.74
N ALA A 95 -5.49 -4.61 8.57
CA ALA A 95 -4.81 -5.39 9.60
C ALA A 95 -4.59 -4.56 10.88
N HIS A 96 -4.23 -3.28 10.72
CA HIS A 96 -4.06 -2.35 11.83
C HIS A 96 -5.39 -2.09 12.57
N VAL A 97 -6.48 -1.81 11.85
CA VAL A 97 -7.82 -1.65 12.43
C VAL A 97 -8.23 -2.90 13.23
N ARG A 98 -8.03 -4.10 12.66
CA ARG A 98 -8.34 -5.36 13.33
C ARG A 98 -7.52 -5.54 14.61
N ALA A 99 -6.23 -5.22 14.56
CA ALA A 99 -5.36 -5.31 15.74
C ALA A 99 -5.85 -4.37 16.87
N LEU A 100 -6.31 -3.17 16.53
CA LEU A 100 -6.87 -2.21 17.48
C LEU A 100 -8.26 -2.61 18.00
N HIS A 101 -9.08 -3.31 17.22
CA HIS A 101 -10.34 -3.90 17.69
C HIS A 101 -10.11 -5.10 18.63
N ILE A 102 -9.06 -5.90 18.41
CA ILE A 102 -8.74 -7.06 19.24
C ILE A 102 -8.12 -6.65 20.58
N GLN A 103 -7.40 -5.54 20.66
CA GLN A 103 -6.99 -4.95 21.94
C GLN A 103 -8.22 -4.30 22.59
N PRO A 104 -8.84 -4.92 23.61
CA PRO A 104 -9.98 -4.29 24.25
C PRO A 104 -9.48 -3.07 25.03
N VAL A 105 -10.43 -2.22 25.40
CA VAL A 105 -10.41 -1.10 26.35
C VAL A 105 -9.80 -1.49 27.73
N ARG A 106 -8.59 -2.06 27.77
CA ARG A 106 -7.87 -2.51 28.97
C ARG A 106 -6.86 -1.49 29.48
N ALA A 107 -6.66 -0.39 28.77
CA ALA A 107 -5.68 0.65 29.13
C ALA A 107 -6.30 2.00 29.53
N ARG A 108 -7.62 2.08 29.74
CA ARG A 108 -8.31 3.31 30.21
C ARG A 108 -8.91 3.21 31.61
N ALA A 109 -8.59 2.15 32.35
CA ALA A 109 -8.89 2.01 33.77
C ALA A 109 -7.58 1.75 34.53
N ALA A 110 -6.82 2.81 34.75
CA ALA A 110 -5.76 2.90 35.75
C ALA A 110 -5.67 4.37 36.18
#